data_AF-A0A956C4P7-F1
#
_entry.id   AF-A0A956C4P7-F1
#
_cell.length_a   1.000
_cell.length_b   1.000
_cell.length_c   1.000
_cell.angle_alpha   90.00
_cell.angle_beta   90.00
_cell.angle_gamma   90.00
#
_symmetry.space_group_name_H-M   'P 1'
#
loop_
_entity.id
_entity.type
_entity.pdbx_description
1 polymer ?
#
loop_
_entity_poly.entity_id
_entity_poly.type
_entity_poly.pdbx_seq_one_letter_code
_entity_poly.pdbx_strand_id
1 'polypeptide(L)'
;MSHTVLTIDVDWAPDAAIDFTADLLASRGVKATWFLTHDSPAVARLRERPELFELGIHPNFLPGSSHGATPEDVLDYCMKLVPDATSVRTHALVQSTPLYDLVLRRTPVRCDVSLLLPHARRLDLVEYQWKGTTLLRLPYHWEDDIEMLRDAPAWDLETAIAGEGYRVFDFHPIHVFLNSADMGPYESLKAAVRPLGAATIEQMQPFVHEGPGPRTVFTALADHLAAHGGGARVRDVYNAWRESR
;
A
#
# COMPACT_ATOMS: atom_id res chain seq x y z
N MET A 1 -1.31 11.08 18.42
CA MET A 1 -0.90 9.97 17.53
C MET A 1 -0.06 10.54 16.41
N SER A 2 0.94 9.81 15.91
CA SER A 2 1.60 10.23 14.67
C SER A 2 0.55 10.25 13.56
N HIS A 3 0.45 11.36 12.82
CA HIS A 3 -0.45 11.49 11.67
C HIS A 3 0.12 10.84 10.41
N THR A 4 1.23 10.10 10.52
CA THR A 4 1.88 9.45 9.40
C THR A 4 1.52 7.98 9.33
N VAL A 5 1.01 7.55 8.18
CA VAL A 5 0.59 6.18 7.88
C VAL A 5 1.40 5.68 6.70
N LEU A 6 2.04 4.54 6.87
CA LEU A 6 2.75 3.85 5.80
C LEU A 6 1.87 2.69 5.29
N THR A 7 1.57 2.72 4.00
CA THR A 7 0.84 1.67 3.30
C THR A 7 1.69 1.07 2.21
N ILE A 8 1.47 -0.21 1.91
CA ILE A 8 2.23 -0.95 0.92
C ILE A 8 1.27 -1.79 0.08
N ASP A 9 1.23 -1.52 -1.22
CA ASP A 9 0.49 -2.31 -2.20
C ASP A 9 1.39 -3.45 -2.70
N VAL A 10 1.01 -4.70 -2.41
CA VAL A 10 1.87 -5.85 -2.70
C VAL A 10 2.04 -6.10 -4.20
N ASP A 11 1.01 -5.80 -5.01
CA ASP A 11 1.09 -5.76 -6.48
C ASP A 11 1.78 -6.94 -7.17
N TRP A 12 1.51 -8.14 -6.66
CA TRP A 12 2.08 -9.40 -7.16
C TRP A 12 3.61 -9.39 -7.17
N ALA A 13 4.21 -8.64 -6.23
CA ALA A 13 5.65 -8.57 -6.06
C ALA A 13 6.24 -9.94 -5.68
N PRO A 14 7.49 -10.22 -6.07
CA PRO A 14 8.20 -11.43 -5.63
C PRO A 14 8.38 -11.47 -4.11
N ASP A 15 8.40 -12.68 -3.56
CA ASP A 15 8.63 -12.91 -2.12
C ASP A 15 9.87 -12.18 -1.60
N ALA A 16 10.97 -12.18 -2.36
CA ALA A 16 12.21 -11.50 -1.97
C ALA A 16 12.04 -9.98 -1.83
N ALA A 17 11.20 -9.36 -2.66
CA ALA A 17 10.93 -7.92 -2.58
C ALA A 17 10.00 -7.60 -1.39
N ILE A 18 9.01 -8.47 -1.13
CA ILE A 18 8.13 -8.36 0.04
C ILE A 18 8.95 -8.48 1.33
N ASP A 19 9.78 -9.52 1.45
CA ASP A 19 10.62 -9.76 2.64
C ASP A 19 11.60 -8.60 2.85
N PHE A 20 12.29 -8.15 1.80
CA PHE A 20 13.20 -7.02 1.87
C PHE A 20 12.52 -5.77 2.45
N THR A 21 11.32 -5.47 1.96
CA THR A 21 10.54 -4.31 2.40
C THR A 21 10.04 -4.49 3.84
N ALA A 22 9.58 -5.69 4.19
CA ALA A 22 9.10 -6.02 5.53
C ALA A 22 10.21 -5.96 6.58
N ASP A 23 11.40 -6.49 6.27
CA ASP A 23 12.54 -6.51 7.18
C ASP A 23 13.07 -5.10 7.46
N LEU A 24 13.04 -4.20 6.47
CA LEU A 24 13.39 -2.79 6.67
C LEU A 24 12.49 -2.12 7.72
N LEU A 25 11.20 -2.43 7.73
CA LEU A 25 10.25 -1.90 8.71
C LEU A 25 10.34 -2.61 10.06
N ALA A 26 10.40 -3.94 10.04
CA ALA A 26 10.41 -4.76 11.23
C ALA A 26 11.65 -4.51 12.09
N SER A 27 12.82 -4.35 11.47
CA SER A 27 14.07 -4.00 12.16
C SER A 27 14.02 -2.64 12.87
N ARG A 28 13.07 -1.78 12.50
CA ARG A 28 12.86 -0.44 13.05
C ARG A 28 11.63 -0.32 13.94
N GLY A 29 10.86 -1.40 14.12
CA GLY A 29 9.60 -1.37 14.86
C GLY A 29 8.54 -0.46 14.22
N VAL A 30 8.60 -0.27 12.90
CA VAL A 30 7.66 0.58 12.16
C VAL A 30 6.44 -0.22 11.76
N LYS A 31 5.28 0.37 12.01
CA LYS A 31 3.99 -0.20 11.64
C LYS A 31 3.61 0.17 10.22
N ALA A 32 2.94 -0.73 9.52
CA ALA A 32 2.43 -0.49 8.18
C ALA A 32 1.17 -1.31 7.88
N THR A 33 0.40 -0.85 6.90
CA THR A 33 -0.73 -1.60 6.34
C THR A 33 -0.35 -2.15 4.97
N TRP A 34 -0.46 -3.46 4.79
CA TRP A 34 -0.14 -4.16 3.54
C TRP A 34 -1.44 -4.55 2.84
N PHE A 35 -1.64 -4.08 1.61
CA PHE A 35 -2.77 -4.45 0.78
C PHE A 35 -2.37 -5.64 -0.09
N LEU A 36 -2.97 -6.80 0.18
CA LEU A 36 -2.54 -8.06 -0.41
C LEU A 36 -3.24 -8.36 -1.74
N THR A 37 -2.46 -8.82 -2.72
CA THR A 37 -2.97 -9.32 -4.02
C THR A 37 -2.96 -10.83 -4.17
N HIS A 38 -2.14 -11.56 -3.41
CA HIS A 38 -2.01 -13.00 -3.57
C HIS A 38 -1.55 -13.67 -2.28
N ASP A 39 -1.62 -15.00 -2.24
CA ASP A 39 -1.00 -15.78 -1.17
C ASP A 39 0.41 -16.20 -1.56
N SER A 40 1.34 -16.14 -0.61
CA SER A 40 2.73 -16.54 -0.80
C SER A 40 3.42 -16.81 0.54
N PRO A 41 4.58 -17.49 0.57
CA PRO A 41 5.37 -17.63 1.79
C PRO A 41 5.73 -16.28 2.45
N ALA A 42 6.05 -15.24 1.68
CA ALA A 42 6.32 -13.90 2.24
C ALA A 42 5.07 -13.30 2.89
N VAL A 43 3.90 -13.45 2.26
CA VAL A 43 2.63 -13.02 2.85
C VAL A 43 2.31 -13.77 4.15
N ALA A 44 2.63 -15.07 4.24
CA ALA A 44 2.51 -15.81 5.50
C ALA A 44 3.41 -15.22 6.60
N ARG A 45 4.65 -14.83 6.28
CA ARG A 45 5.55 -14.15 7.23
C ARG A 45 5.04 -12.76 7.66
N LEU A 46 4.35 -12.02 6.78
CA LEU A 46 3.70 -10.77 7.19
C LEU A 46 2.62 -11.00 8.26
N ARG A 47 1.84 -12.09 8.14
CA ARG A 47 0.78 -12.46 9.11
C ARG A 47 1.34 -12.76 10.51
N GLU A 48 2.59 -13.21 10.60
CA GLU A 48 3.25 -13.55 11.87
C GLU A 48 3.65 -12.33 12.70
N ARG A 49 3.47 -11.10 12.19
CA ARG A 49 3.83 -9.84 12.86
C ARG A 49 2.64 -8.89 13.05
N PRO A 50 1.51 -9.33 13.67
CA PRO A 50 0.29 -8.53 13.78
C PRO A 50 0.43 -7.28 14.64
N GLU A 51 1.49 -7.17 15.46
CA GLU A 51 1.82 -5.99 16.24
C GLU A 51 2.37 -4.84 15.39
N LEU A 52 3.03 -5.16 14.26
CA LEU A 52 3.56 -4.19 13.31
C LEU A 52 2.68 -4.05 12.07
N PHE A 53 2.17 -5.16 11.54
CA PHE A 53 1.55 -5.18 10.22
C PHE A 53 0.05 -5.42 10.30
N GLU A 54 -0.70 -4.50 9.69
CA GLU A 54 -2.08 -4.76 9.28
C GLU A 54 -2.07 -5.38 7.88
N LEU A 55 -2.98 -6.32 7.64
CA LEU A 55 -3.27 -6.83 6.32
C LEU A 55 -4.66 -6.35 5.88
N GLY A 56 -4.71 -5.70 4.73
CA GLY A 56 -5.92 -5.31 4.01
C GLY A 56 -6.00 -6.01 2.65
N ILE A 57 -7.06 -5.74 1.90
CA ILE A 57 -7.26 -6.33 0.56
C ILE A 57 -6.89 -5.34 -0.54
N HIS A 58 -6.25 -5.84 -1.61
CA HIS A 58 -5.91 -5.08 -2.82
C HIS A 58 -6.66 -5.59 -4.06
N PRO A 59 -8.00 -5.45 -4.14
CA PRO A 59 -8.77 -6.05 -5.22
C PRO A 59 -8.46 -5.42 -6.58
N ASN A 60 -8.19 -6.26 -7.56
CA ASN A 60 -8.07 -5.87 -8.96
C ASN A 60 -9.40 -6.09 -9.69
N PHE A 61 -10.12 -5.00 -9.95
CA PHE A 61 -11.39 -4.98 -10.69
C PHE A 61 -11.23 -4.77 -12.20
N LEU A 62 -10.00 -4.69 -12.71
CA LEU A 62 -9.76 -4.51 -14.14
C LEU A 62 -10.05 -5.80 -14.92
N PRO A 63 -10.39 -5.69 -16.22
CA PRO A 63 -10.58 -6.86 -17.07
C PRO A 63 -9.35 -7.78 -17.10
N GLY A 64 -9.57 -9.09 -17.00
CA GLY A 64 -8.49 -10.09 -17.00
C GLY A 64 -7.76 -10.25 -15.66
N SER A 65 -8.32 -9.71 -14.58
CA SER A 65 -7.80 -9.87 -13.22
C SER A 65 -7.65 -11.34 -12.81
N SER A 66 -6.53 -11.66 -12.16
CA SER A 66 -6.30 -12.96 -11.52
C SER A 66 -7.19 -13.20 -10.30
N HIS A 67 -7.87 -12.16 -9.79
CA HIS A 67 -8.76 -12.27 -8.63
C HIS A 67 -10.17 -12.71 -9.03
N GLY A 68 -10.57 -12.58 -10.29
CA GLY A 68 -11.90 -12.99 -10.73
C GLY A 68 -12.40 -12.26 -11.98
N ALA A 69 -13.47 -12.80 -12.58
CA ALA A 69 -14.10 -12.23 -13.78
C ALA A 69 -15.16 -11.17 -13.45
N THR A 70 -15.74 -11.23 -12.27
CA THR A 70 -16.75 -10.27 -11.77
C THR A 70 -16.26 -9.57 -10.49
N PRO A 71 -16.77 -8.38 -10.15
CA PRO A 71 -16.46 -7.73 -8.87
C PRO A 71 -16.72 -8.63 -7.66
N GLU A 72 -17.75 -9.47 -7.71
CA GLU A 72 -18.07 -10.47 -6.70
C GLU A 72 -16.96 -11.51 -6.57
N ASP A 73 -16.52 -12.11 -7.67
CA ASP A 73 -15.43 -13.09 -7.67
C ASP A 73 -14.13 -12.47 -7.13
N VAL A 74 -13.82 -11.24 -7.55
CA VAL A 74 -12.65 -10.49 -7.09
C VAL A 74 -12.67 -10.30 -5.57
N LEU A 75 -13.82 -9.90 -5.01
CA LEU A 75 -13.96 -9.75 -3.56
C LEU A 75 -13.89 -11.10 -2.85
N ASP A 76 -14.54 -12.13 -3.37
CA ASP A 76 -14.51 -13.47 -2.77
C ASP A 76 -13.10 -14.06 -2.76
N TYR A 77 -12.28 -13.80 -3.80
CA TYR A 77 -10.87 -14.14 -3.81
C TYR A 77 -10.09 -13.39 -2.73
N CYS A 78 -10.21 -12.06 -2.69
CA CYS A 78 -9.47 -11.24 -1.72
C CYS A 78 -9.84 -11.56 -0.27
N MET A 79 -11.12 -11.82 0.01
CA MET A 79 -11.58 -12.20 1.35
C MET A 79 -11.13 -13.61 1.75
N LYS A 80 -10.81 -14.51 0.81
CA LYS A 80 -10.14 -15.77 1.15
C LYS A 80 -8.70 -15.54 1.62
N LEU A 81 -8.01 -14.52 1.09
CA LEU A 81 -6.66 -14.15 1.52
C LEU A 81 -6.65 -13.52 2.92
N VAL A 82 -7.62 -12.64 3.21
CA VAL A 82 -7.71 -11.93 4.49
C VAL A 82 -9.18 -11.83 4.93
N PRO A 83 -9.74 -12.88 5.57
CA PRO A 83 -11.17 -12.93 5.94
C PRO A 83 -11.64 -11.78 6.84
N ASP A 84 -10.75 -11.24 7.66
CA ASP A 84 -11.05 -10.19 8.64
C ASP A 84 -10.58 -8.80 8.19
N ALA A 85 -10.31 -8.60 6.89
CA ALA A 85 -9.84 -7.32 6.37
C ALA A 85 -10.84 -6.18 6.63
N THR A 86 -10.37 -5.13 7.32
CA THR A 86 -11.13 -3.91 7.59
C THR A 86 -10.77 -2.74 6.69
N SER A 87 -9.67 -2.86 5.94
CA SER A 87 -9.13 -1.84 5.05
C SER A 87 -9.01 -2.35 3.61
N VAL A 88 -9.23 -1.45 2.66
CA VAL A 88 -9.08 -1.70 1.22
C VAL A 88 -8.35 -0.54 0.55
N ARG A 89 -7.51 -0.88 -0.42
CA ARG A 89 -7.14 -0.02 -1.53
C ARG A 89 -7.37 -0.79 -2.82
N THR A 90 -8.06 -0.24 -3.80
CA THR A 90 -8.31 -0.95 -5.05
C THR A 90 -7.13 -0.80 -6.01
N HIS A 91 -6.75 -1.88 -6.69
CA HIS A 91 -5.69 -1.81 -7.69
C HIS A 91 -6.08 -0.83 -8.82
N ALA A 92 -5.12 -0.01 -9.25
CA ALA A 92 -5.32 1.11 -10.16
C ALA A 92 -6.42 2.11 -9.72
N LEU A 93 -6.70 2.16 -8.41
CA LEU A 93 -7.66 3.06 -7.77
C LEU A 93 -9.09 2.98 -8.34
N VAL A 94 -9.44 1.82 -8.91
CA VAL A 94 -10.76 1.56 -9.52
C VAL A 94 -11.84 1.72 -8.45
N GLN A 95 -12.72 2.69 -8.65
CA GLN A 95 -13.78 3.00 -7.70
C GLN A 95 -15.05 3.47 -8.41
N SER A 96 -16.20 3.14 -7.83
CA SER A 96 -17.50 3.63 -8.27
C SER A 96 -18.54 3.44 -7.18
N THR A 97 -19.64 4.18 -7.26
CA THR A 97 -20.78 4.08 -6.33
C THR A 97 -21.30 2.62 -6.21
N PRO A 98 -21.50 1.86 -7.31
CA PRO A 98 -21.87 0.44 -7.20
C PRO A 98 -20.79 -0.45 -6.56
N LEU A 99 -19.50 -0.19 -6.80
CA LEU A 99 -18.42 -0.97 -6.18
C LEU A 99 -18.37 -0.75 -4.66
N TYR A 100 -18.51 0.48 -4.17
CA TYR A 100 -18.57 0.73 -2.73
C TYR A 100 -19.78 0.06 -2.07
N ASP A 101 -20.94 0.06 -2.74
CA ASP A 101 -22.13 -0.67 -2.26
C ASP A 101 -21.85 -2.17 -2.13
N LEU A 102 -21.14 -2.74 -3.10
CA LEU A 102 -20.79 -4.16 -3.11
C LEU A 102 -19.79 -4.50 -2.00
N VAL A 103 -18.71 -3.72 -1.88
CA VAL A 103 -17.68 -3.87 -0.84
C VAL A 103 -18.33 -3.84 0.54
N LEU A 104 -19.11 -2.80 0.86
CA LEU A 104 -19.72 -2.63 2.18
C LEU A 104 -20.74 -3.73 2.53
N ARG A 105 -21.42 -4.32 1.54
CA ARG A 105 -22.36 -5.42 1.77
C ARG A 105 -21.69 -6.79 1.91
N ARG A 106 -20.58 -7.02 1.21
CA ARG A 106 -19.95 -8.35 1.13
C ARG A 106 -18.75 -8.53 2.05
N THR A 107 -18.18 -7.44 2.58
CA THR A 107 -16.93 -7.52 3.36
C THR A 107 -17.01 -6.78 4.69
N PRO A 108 -16.10 -7.09 5.64
CA PRO A 108 -15.93 -6.33 6.87
C PRO A 108 -15.28 -4.95 6.67
N VAL A 109 -14.90 -4.58 5.44
CA VAL A 109 -14.19 -3.33 5.16
C VAL A 109 -14.97 -2.13 5.65
N ARG A 110 -14.29 -1.25 6.40
CA ARG A 110 -14.81 0.03 6.89
C ARG A 110 -13.88 1.21 6.62
N CYS A 111 -12.67 0.97 6.12
CA CYS A 111 -11.75 2.01 5.69
C CYS A 111 -11.31 1.82 4.23
N ASP A 112 -11.46 2.87 3.42
CA ASP A 112 -10.99 2.95 2.04
C ASP A 112 -9.78 3.89 1.94
N VAL A 113 -8.74 3.45 1.24
CA VAL A 113 -7.49 4.21 1.02
C VAL A 113 -7.21 4.40 -0.48
N SER A 114 -8.25 4.35 -1.32
CA SER A 114 -8.14 4.43 -2.78
C SER A 114 -8.24 5.86 -3.35
N LEU A 115 -8.19 6.89 -2.50
CA LEU A 115 -8.24 8.29 -2.94
C LEU A 115 -6.85 8.93 -2.89
N LEU A 116 -6.18 8.95 -4.04
CA LEU A 116 -4.94 9.68 -4.22
C LEU A 116 -5.21 11.17 -4.43
N LEU A 117 -4.57 12.02 -3.62
CA LEU A 117 -4.52 13.47 -3.77
C LEU A 117 -3.04 13.89 -3.83
N PRO A 118 -2.38 13.80 -5.01
CA PRO A 118 -0.94 13.94 -5.12
C PRO A 118 -0.44 15.24 -4.51
N HIS A 119 0.47 15.15 -3.54
CA HIS A 119 1.11 16.27 -2.84
C HIS A 119 0.15 17.25 -2.16
N ALA A 120 -1.07 16.81 -1.81
CA ALA A 120 -1.98 17.61 -1.03
C ALA A 120 -1.31 18.12 0.25
N ARG A 121 -1.43 19.42 0.49
CA ARG A 121 -0.80 20.11 1.63
C ARG A 121 -1.54 19.88 2.95
N ARG A 122 -2.78 19.41 2.89
CA ARG A 122 -3.54 18.98 4.06
C ARG A 122 -4.41 17.77 3.69
N LEU A 123 -4.35 16.72 4.50
CA LEU A 123 -5.28 15.60 4.41
C LEU A 123 -6.02 15.41 5.73
N ASP A 124 -7.33 15.24 5.63
CA ASP A 124 -8.20 14.88 6.75
C ASP A 124 -8.99 13.61 6.40
N LEU A 125 -9.54 12.96 7.42
CA LEU A 125 -10.44 11.83 7.24
C LEU A 125 -11.72 12.30 6.57
N VAL A 126 -12.23 11.51 5.61
CA VAL A 126 -13.48 11.80 4.92
C VAL A 126 -14.51 10.76 5.29
N GLU A 127 -15.60 11.22 5.91
CA GLU A 127 -16.70 10.36 6.30
C GLU A 127 -17.67 10.21 5.14
N TYR A 128 -17.76 8.99 4.62
CA TYR A 128 -18.72 8.68 3.58
C TYR A 128 -19.93 7.95 4.16
N GLN A 129 -20.98 8.70 4.46
CA GLN A 129 -22.26 8.14 4.91
C GLN A 129 -22.91 7.31 3.79
N TRP A 130 -23.23 6.05 4.10
CA TRP A 130 -23.74 5.09 3.14
C TRP A 130 -24.83 4.21 3.76
N LYS A 131 -26.10 4.41 3.37
CA LYS A 131 -27.23 3.52 3.73
C LYS A 131 -27.26 3.09 5.21
N GLY A 132 -27.05 4.02 6.13
CA GLY A 132 -27.07 3.74 7.58
C GLY A 132 -25.76 3.18 8.16
N THR A 133 -24.70 3.08 7.36
CA THR A 133 -23.32 2.86 7.80
C THR A 133 -22.43 4.03 7.37
N THR A 134 -21.16 4.02 7.79
CA THR A 134 -20.14 4.97 7.36
C THR A 134 -18.93 4.21 6.84
N LEU A 135 -18.51 4.53 5.61
CA LEU A 135 -17.20 4.19 5.09
C LEU A 135 -16.25 5.34 5.44
N LEU A 136 -15.20 5.08 6.21
CA LEU A 136 -14.16 6.07 6.46
C LEU A 136 -13.19 6.05 5.28
N ARG A 137 -12.99 7.18 4.61
CA ARG A 137 -11.97 7.30 3.58
C ARG A 137 -10.75 8.00 4.15
N LEU A 138 -9.60 7.39 3.99
CA LEU A 138 -8.28 7.95 4.32
C LEU A 138 -7.59 8.25 2.99
N PRO A 139 -7.64 9.49 2.49
CA PRO A 139 -6.90 9.84 1.28
C PRO A 139 -5.40 9.71 1.52
N TYR A 140 -4.63 9.51 0.46
CA TYR A 140 -3.18 9.48 0.50
C TYR A 140 -2.56 10.45 -0.49
N HIS A 141 -1.34 10.91 -0.20
CA HIS A 141 -0.75 12.06 -0.92
C HIS A 141 0.51 11.72 -1.70
N TRP A 142 1.10 10.54 -1.48
CA TRP A 142 2.37 10.18 -2.08
C TRP A 142 2.39 8.69 -2.41
N GLU A 143 2.92 8.36 -3.58
CA GLU A 143 3.05 7.01 -4.13
C GLU A 143 4.32 6.96 -4.98
N ASP A 144 5.07 5.87 -4.91
CA ASP A 144 6.40 5.81 -5.52
C ASP A 144 6.38 5.85 -7.05
N ASP A 145 5.53 5.06 -7.71
CA ASP A 145 5.40 5.08 -9.17
C ASP A 145 4.78 6.39 -9.68
N ILE A 146 3.84 7.00 -8.95
CA ILE A 146 3.31 8.33 -9.26
C ILE A 146 4.42 9.39 -9.16
N GLU A 147 5.31 9.29 -8.18
CA GLU A 147 6.47 10.19 -8.07
C GLU A 147 7.41 10.04 -9.28
N MET A 148 7.61 8.81 -9.77
CA MET A 148 8.40 8.56 -11.00
C MET A 148 7.80 9.21 -12.24
N LEU A 149 6.47 9.40 -12.29
CA LEU A 149 5.77 10.00 -13.42
C LEU A 149 5.81 11.53 -13.44
N ARG A 150 6.39 12.18 -12.43
CA ARG A 150 6.47 13.64 -12.36
C ARG A 150 7.57 14.19 -13.27
N ASP A 151 7.36 15.40 -13.76
CA ASP A 151 8.39 16.15 -14.51
C ASP A 151 9.67 16.38 -13.69
N ALA A 152 9.50 16.54 -12.37
CA ALA A 152 10.58 16.72 -11.40
C ALA A 152 10.30 15.85 -10.16
N PRO A 153 10.71 14.57 -10.19
CA PRO A 153 10.64 13.68 -9.04
C PRO A 153 11.56 14.20 -7.91
N ALA A 154 11.10 14.08 -6.68
CA ALA A 154 11.79 14.46 -5.46
C ALA A 154 11.92 13.23 -4.56
N TRP A 155 13.14 12.68 -4.50
CA TRP A 155 13.47 11.47 -3.74
C TRP A 155 14.03 11.80 -2.36
N ASP A 156 13.35 12.69 -1.64
CA ASP A 156 13.70 13.11 -0.29
C ASP A 156 12.48 13.13 0.65
N LEU A 157 12.71 12.77 1.91
CA LEU A 157 11.63 12.72 2.90
C LEU A 157 11.05 14.09 3.22
N GLU A 158 11.88 15.13 3.26
CA GLU A 158 11.45 16.48 3.66
C GLU A 158 10.33 16.99 2.76
N THR A 159 10.52 16.86 1.45
CA THR A 159 9.51 17.20 0.45
C THR A 159 8.30 16.26 0.54
N ALA A 160 8.52 14.95 0.66
CA ALA A 160 7.44 13.96 0.62
C ALA A 160 6.51 14.03 1.84
N ILE A 161 7.04 14.31 3.03
CA ILE A 161 6.27 14.39 4.28
C ILE A 161 5.65 15.77 4.53
N ALA A 162 6.09 16.82 3.84
CA ALA A 162 5.64 18.19 4.08
C ALA A 162 4.12 18.38 3.90
N GLY A 163 3.46 18.89 4.94
CA GLY A 163 2.03 19.21 4.93
C GLY A 163 1.45 19.15 6.34
N GLU A 164 0.14 19.31 6.42
CA GLU A 164 -0.66 19.26 7.64
C GLU A 164 -1.63 18.07 7.63
N GLY A 165 -2.14 17.69 8.79
CA GLY A 165 -3.06 16.56 8.92
C GLY A 165 -2.37 15.23 8.65
N TYR A 166 -3.10 14.28 8.07
CA TYR A 166 -2.57 12.96 7.76
C TYR A 166 -1.52 13.00 6.64
N ARG A 167 -0.46 12.22 6.81
CA ARG A 167 0.57 11.97 5.79
C ARG A 167 0.54 10.48 5.48
N VAL A 168 -0.11 10.10 4.39
CA VAL A 168 -0.31 8.70 4.02
C VAL A 168 0.49 8.41 2.77
N PHE A 169 1.40 7.44 2.89
CA PHE A 169 2.35 7.05 1.85
C PHE A 169 1.99 5.69 1.31
N ASP A 170 2.12 5.55 0.00
CA ASP A 170 2.02 4.29 -0.69
C ASP A 170 3.34 3.91 -1.33
N PHE A 171 3.69 2.63 -1.24
CA PHE A 171 4.91 2.07 -1.80
C PHE A 171 4.62 0.69 -2.33
N HIS A 172 5.36 0.29 -3.36
CA HIS A 172 5.30 -1.06 -3.91
C HIS A 172 6.60 -1.80 -3.56
N PRO A 173 6.55 -3.04 -3.04
CA PRO A 173 7.75 -3.78 -2.65
C PRO A 173 8.78 -3.89 -3.77
N ILE A 174 8.32 -4.04 -5.02
CA ILE A 174 9.20 -4.12 -6.18
C ILE A 174 9.99 -2.81 -6.40
N HIS A 175 9.37 -1.65 -6.21
CA HIS A 175 10.02 -0.35 -6.39
C HIS A 175 10.95 0.00 -5.21
N VAL A 176 10.61 -0.43 -3.99
CA VAL A 176 11.52 -0.37 -2.84
C VAL A 176 12.74 -1.29 -3.06
N PHE A 177 12.53 -2.50 -3.58
CA PHE A 177 13.63 -3.42 -3.89
C PHE A 177 14.49 -2.93 -5.05
N LEU A 178 13.93 -2.40 -6.12
CA LEU A 178 14.72 -1.92 -7.26
C LEU A 178 15.26 -0.50 -7.04
N ASN A 179 14.74 0.23 -6.07
CA ASN A 179 14.99 1.67 -5.90
C ASN A 179 14.73 2.46 -7.20
N SER A 180 13.69 2.07 -7.94
CA SER A 180 13.36 2.56 -9.28
C SER A 180 13.24 4.09 -9.32
N ALA A 181 14.18 4.78 -9.96
CA ALA A 181 14.08 6.24 -10.17
C ALA A 181 13.11 6.60 -11.31
N ASP A 182 12.84 5.64 -12.20
CA ASP A 182 11.86 5.70 -13.29
C ASP A 182 11.35 4.27 -13.61
N MET A 183 10.35 4.19 -14.49
CA MET A 183 9.68 2.93 -14.85
C MET A 183 10.50 2.02 -15.78
N GLY A 184 11.57 2.51 -16.42
CA GLY A 184 12.33 1.80 -17.45
C GLY A 184 12.94 0.48 -16.98
N PRO A 185 13.73 0.45 -15.88
CA PRO A 185 14.29 -0.78 -15.33
C PRO A 185 13.21 -1.78 -14.90
N TYR A 186 12.11 -1.29 -14.30
CA TYR A 186 10.99 -2.13 -13.88
C TYR A 186 10.30 -2.80 -15.09
N GLU A 187 9.98 -2.04 -16.15
CA GLU A 187 9.38 -2.59 -17.36
C GLU A 187 10.33 -3.57 -18.08
N SER A 188 11.63 -3.30 -18.05
CA SER A 188 12.65 -4.19 -18.60
C SER A 188 12.71 -5.52 -17.83
N LEU A 189 12.63 -5.48 -16.50
CA LEU A 189 12.53 -6.68 -15.66
C LEU A 189 11.25 -7.48 -15.96
N LYS A 190 10.10 -6.81 -16.04
CA LYS A 190 8.80 -7.42 -16.34
C LYS A 190 8.72 -8.02 -17.75
N ALA A 191 9.50 -7.49 -18.69
CA ALA A 191 9.69 -8.08 -20.00
C ALA A 191 10.58 -9.33 -19.96
N ALA A 192 11.60 -9.34 -19.10
CA ALA A 192 12.55 -10.44 -18.96
C ALA A 192 12.02 -11.63 -18.13
N VAL A 193 11.17 -11.37 -17.14
CA VAL A 193 10.63 -12.39 -16.21
C VAL A 193 9.10 -12.34 -16.18
N ARG A 194 8.45 -13.46 -16.50
CA ARG A 194 6.99 -13.61 -16.41
C ARG A 194 6.59 -14.95 -15.79
N PRO A 195 5.72 -14.96 -14.76
CA PRO A 195 5.14 -13.80 -14.07
C PRO A 195 6.19 -13.06 -13.22
N LEU A 196 5.99 -11.76 -13.00
CA LEU A 196 6.92 -10.93 -12.22
C LEU A 196 7.14 -11.52 -10.82
N GLY A 197 6.09 -11.96 -10.13
CA GLY A 197 6.17 -12.54 -8.78
C GLY A 197 7.07 -13.78 -8.64
N ALA A 198 7.53 -14.37 -9.76
CA ALA A 198 8.50 -15.46 -9.76
C ALA A 198 9.96 -15.00 -9.89
N ALA A 199 10.22 -13.69 -9.97
CA ALA A 199 11.57 -13.17 -10.14
C ALA A 199 12.47 -13.49 -8.95
N THR A 200 13.65 -14.04 -9.24
CA THR A 200 14.69 -14.28 -8.22
C THR A 200 15.49 -13.00 -7.95
N ILE A 201 16.22 -12.97 -6.83
CA ILE A 201 17.12 -11.86 -6.50
C ILE A 201 18.13 -11.64 -7.63
N GLU A 202 18.72 -12.71 -8.17
CA GLU A 202 19.69 -12.64 -9.26
C GLU A 202 19.11 -12.02 -10.53
N GLN A 203 17.82 -12.24 -10.79
CA GLN A 203 17.11 -11.64 -11.93
C GLN A 203 16.75 -10.17 -11.69
N MET A 204 16.48 -9.78 -10.45
CA MET A 204 16.14 -8.41 -10.09
C MET A 204 17.38 -7.51 -9.91
N GLN A 205 18.49 -8.06 -9.42
CA GLN A 205 19.70 -7.33 -9.08
C GLN A 205 20.23 -6.40 -10.20
N PRO A 206 20.24 -6.79 -11.49
CA PRO A 206 20.72 -5.93 -12.57
C PRO A 206 19.89 -4.66 -12.79
N PHE A 207 18.67 -4.61 -12.25
CA PHE A 207 17.73 -3.49 -12.41
C PHE A 207 17.71 -2.57 -11.18
N VAL A 208 18.55 -2.84 -10.17
CA VAL A 208 18.64 -2.01 -8.96
C VAL A 208 19.38 -0.71 -9.29
N HIS A 209 18.74 0.41 -8.95
CA HIS A 209 19.32 1.74 -9.12
C HIS A 209 20.11 2.17 -7.87
N GLU A 210 21.32 2.72 -8.08
CA GLU A 210 22.23 3.13 -7.01
C GLU A 210 22.02 4.56 -6.49
N GLY A 211 21.33 5.42 -7.24
CA GLY A 211 21.06 6.82 -6.85
C GLY A 211 19.81 7.00 -5.99
N PRO A 212 19.34 8.25 -5.80
CA PRO A 212 18.08 8.53 -5.11
C PRO A 212 16.88 7.86 -5.79
N GLY A 213 15.95 7.35 -5.00
CA GLY A 213 14.75 6.66 -5.48
C GLY A 213 13.80 6.30 -4.33
N PRO A 214 12.76 5.49 -4.59
CA PRO A 214 11.76 5.08 -3.61
C PRO A 214 12.37 4.49 -2.34
N ARG A 215 13.43 3.68 -2.46
CA ARG A 215 14.11 3.08 -1.30
C ARG A 215 14.73 4.14 -0.40
N THR A 216 15.21 5.25 -0.98
CA THR A 216 15.79 6.37 -0.24
C THR A 216 14.73 7.02 0.65
N VAL A 217 13.57 7.36 0.07
CA VAL A 217 12.44 7.94 0.80
C VAL A 217 11.88 6.96 1.82
N PHE A 218 11.71 5.68 1.44
CA PHE A 218 11.20 4.63 2.30
C PHE A 218 12.06 4.43 3.55
N THR A 219 13.39 4.35 3.36
CA THR A 219 14.33 4.17 4.48
C THR A 219 14.31 5.38 5.41
N ALA A 220 14.36 6.60 4.85
CA ALA A 220 14.27 7.82 5.64
C ALA A 220 12.94 7.94 6.39
N LEU A 221 11.82 7.59 5.75
CA LEU A 221 10.49 7.57 6.35
C LEU A 221 10.43 6.56 7.50
N ALA A 222 10.99 5.36 7.31
CA ALA A 222 11.04 4.34 8.35
C ALA A 222 11.87 4.79 9.56
N ASP A 223 13.05 5.40 9.32
CA ASP A 223 13.87 5.99 10.39
C ASP A 223 13.12 7.11 11.13
N HIS A 224 12.44 7.99 10.39
CA HIS A 224 11.61 9.04 10.96
C HIS A 224 10.48 8.46 11.81
N LEU A 225 9.72 7.49 11.30
CA LEU A 225 8.63 6.85 12.03
C LEU A 225 9.13 6.16 13.30
N ALA A 226 10.25 5.43 13.23
CA ALA A 226 10.85 4.78 14.39
C ALA A 226 11.18 5.78 15.51
N ALA A 227 11.73 6.95 15.15
CA ALA A 227 12.00 8.03 16.10
C ALA A 227 10.73 8.69 16.69
N HIS A 228 9.57 8.51 16.05
CA HIS A 228 8.29 9.14 16.41
C HIS A 228 7.18 8.13 16.80
N GLY A 229 7.57 6.98 17.34
CA GLY A 229 6.63 6.00 17.92
C GLY A 229 6.09 4.95 16.94
N GLY A 230 6.76 4.76 15.80
CA GLY A 230 6.52 3.67 14.86
C GLY A 230 5.39 3.90 13.84
N GLY A 231 4.78 5.09 13.82
CA GLY A 231 3.66 5.38 12.92
C GLY A 231 2.35 4.69 13.32
N ALA A 232 1.40 4.64 12.39
CA ALA A 232 0.09 4.02 12.58
C ALA A 232 -0.29 3.14 11.37
N ARG A 233 -1.08 2.10 11.64
CA ARG A 233 -1.78 1.32 10.60
C ARG A 233 -3.12 1.98 10.28
N VAL A 234 -3.67 1.70 9.12
CA VAL A 234 -5.02 2.15 8.72
C VAL A 234 -6.09 1.73 9.76
N ARG A 235 -6.01 0.53 10.32
CA ARG A 235 -6.88 0.06 11.42
C ARG A 235 -6.73 0.89 12.69
N ASP A 236 -5.53 1.37 13.00
CA ASP A 236 -5.30 2.19 14.19
C ASP A 236 -6.00 3.54 14.01
N VAL A 237 -5.89 4.14 12.82
CA VAL A 237 -6.59 5.38 12.45
C VAL A 237 -8.10 5.20 12.51
N TYR A 238 -8.63 4.12 11.93
CA TYR A 238 -10.05 3.81 11.96
C TYR A 238 -10.58 3.64 13.40
N ASN A 239 -9.86 2.89 14.24
CA ASN A 239 -10.25 2.67 15.63
C ASN A 239 -10.25 3.98 16.43
N ALA A 240 -9.22 4.81 16.28
CA ALA A 240 -9.14 6.11 16.95
C ALA A 240 -10.28 7.04 16.52
N TRP A 241 -10.61 7.09 15.23
CA TRP A 241 -11.76 7.84 14.73
C TRP A 241 -13.07 7.34 15.35
N ARG A 242 -13.27 6.02 15.42
CA ARG A 242 -14.48 5.42 16.00
C ARG A 242 -14.63 5.72 17.49
N GLU A 243 -13.52 5.74 18.24
CA GLU A 243 -13.50 6.04 19.68
C GLU A 243 -13.73 7.52 20.00
N SER A 244 -13.47 8.42 19.05
CA SER A 244 -13.69 9.87 19.20
C SER A 244 -15.15 10.32 19.02
N ARG A 245 -16.07 9.37 18.83
CA ARG A 245 -17.48 9.61 18.51
C ARG A 245 -18.43 9.26 19.65
#